data_AF-A0A819N7N6-F1
#
_entry.id   AF-A0A819N7N6-F1
#
_cell.length_a   1.000
_cell.length_b   1.000
_cell.length_c   1.000
_cell.angle_alpha   90.00
_cell.angle_beta   90.00
_cell.angle_gamma   90.00
#
_symmetry.space_group_name_H-M   'P 1'
#
loop_
_entity.id
_entity.type
_entity.pdbx_description
1 polymer ?
#
loop_
_entity_poly.entity_id
_entity_poly.type
_entity_poly.pdbx_seq_one_letter_code
_entity_poly.pdbx_strand_id
1 'polypeptide(L)'
;MPSNFNRFFIDYLILIRFFVSQFDTGAASIIKLCFDDDEQFALDLLQRSDIAFKNLTLLELAKDAECKSFLASKCVQRHLDDT
;
A
#
# COMPACT_ATOMS: atom_id res chain seq x y z
N MET A 1 1.07 38.23 12.52
CA MET A 1 2.18 37.45 11.94
C MET A 1 1.77 35.97 11.82
N PRO A 2 1.47 35.47 10.61
CA PRO A 2 0.95 34.11 10.34
C PRO A 2 2.05 33.07 9.99
N SER A 3 3.33 33.40 10.18
CA SER A 3 4.48 32.60 9.70
C SER A 3 4.69 31.27 10.42
N ASN A 4 4.32 31.17 11.70
CA ASN A 4 4.55 29.94 12.47
C ASN A 4 3.56 28.82 12.12
N PHE A 5 2.28 29.15 11.86
CA PHE A 5 1.26 28.16 11.54
C PHE A 5 1.55 27.43 10.21
N ASN A 6 2.03 28.15 9.20
CA ASN A 6 2.43 27.55 7.93
C ASN A 6 3.60 26.59 8.08
N ARG A 7 4.56 26.88 8.97
CA ARG A 7 5.70 25.98 9.20
C ARG A 7 5.29 24.70 9.90
N PHE A 8 4.49 24.79 10.98
CA PHE A 8 3.95 23.61 11.67
C PHE A 8 3.12 22.72 10.74
N PHE A 9 2.30 23.33 9.88
CA PHE A 9 1.49 22.59 8.91
C PHE A 9 2.35 21.86 7.89
N ILE A 10 3.40 22.51 7.35
CA ILE A 10 4.35 21.88 6.42
C ILE A 10 5.09 20.72 7.09
N ASP A 11 5.61 20.92 8.31
CA ASP A 11 6.34 19.88 9.04
C ASP A 11 5.42 18.66 9.34
N TYR A 12 4.15 18.91 9.66
CA TYR A 12 3.16 17.85 9.88
C TYR A 12 2.82 17.08 8.59
N LEU A 13 2.68 17.78 7.44
CA LEU A 13 2.48 17.14 6.15
C LEU A 13 3.67 16.27 5.74
N ILE A 14 4.90 16.72 6.01
CA ILE A 14 6.12 15.93 5.77
C ILE A 14 6.08 14.66 6.62
N LEU A 15 5.73 14.77 7.91
CA LEU A 15 5.64 13.63 8.81
C LEU A 15 4.57 12.62 8.37
N ILE A 16 3.37 13.07 7.98
CA ILE A 16 2.33 12.18 7.46
C ILE A 16 2.81 11.46 6.21
N ARG A 17 3.42 12.18 5.25
CA ARG A 17 3.95 11.58 4.02
C ARG A 17 5.01 10.53 4.32
N PHE A 18 5.88 10.79 5.30
CA PHE A 18 6.86 9.81 5.76
C PHE A 18 6.18 8.54 6.27
N PHE A 19 5.18 8.66 7.15
CA PHE A 19 4.46 7.49 7.65
C PHE A 19 3.73 6.71 6.56
N VAL A 20 3.04 7.40 5.65
CA VAL A 20 2.36 6.77 4.51
C VAL A 20 3.35 5.97 3.66
N SER A 21 4.53 6.54 3.39
CA SER A 21 5.60 5.83 2.66
C SER A 21 6.14 4.61 3.41
N GLN A 22 6.27 4.69 4.73
CA GLN A 22 6.68 3.53 5.56
C GLN A 22 5.61 2.43 5.54
N PHE A 23 4.31 2.78 5.59
CA PHE A 23 3.24 1.80 5.48
C PHE A 23 3.21 1.12 4.10
N ASP A 24 3.37 1.87 3.01
CA ASP A 24 3.48 1.32 1.66
C ASP A 24 4.66 0.33 1.55
N THR A 25 5.83 0.72 2.05
CA THR A 25 7.03 -0.14 2.05
C THR A 25 6.84 -1.39 2.92
N GLY A 26 6.20 -1.24 4.08
CA GLY A 26 5.89 -2.35 4.99
C GLY A 26 4.93 -3.34 4.35
N ALA A 27 3.84 -2.86 3.75
CA ALA A 27 2.87 -3.68 3.04
C ALA A 27 3.54 -4.44 1.87
N ALA A 28 4.39 -3.77 1.09
CA ALA A 28 5.14 -4.38 0.00
C ALA A 28 6.06 -5.50 0.50
N SER A 29 6.67 -5.32 1.67
CA SER A 29 7.54 -6.32 2.30
C SER A 29 6.75 -7.52 2.80
N ILE A 30 5.57 -7.30 3.40
CA ILE A 30 4.71 -8.37 3.91
C ILE A 30 4.19 -9.22 2.76
N ILE A 31 3.63 -8.62 1.70
CA ILE A 31 3.10 -9.41 0.57
C ILE A 31 4.20 -10.18 -0.15
N LYS A 32 5.42 -9.62 -0.21
CA LYS A 32 6.58 -10.32 -0.72
C LYS A 32 6.91 -11.55 0.14
N LEU A 33 6.95 -11.41 1.46
CA LEU A 33 7.20 -12.55 2.36
C LEU A 33 6.14 -13.63 2.20
N CYS A 34 4.86 -13.25 2.08
CA CYS A 34 3.79 -14.22 1.80
C CYS A 34 4.00 -14.92 0.47
N PHE A 35 4.38 -14.19 -0.58
CA PHE A 35 4.59 -14.75 -1.92
C PHE A 35 5.82 -15.66 -2.01
N ASP A 36 6.90 -15.31 -1.31
CA ASP A 36 8.11 -16.12 -1.23
C ASP A 36 7.87 -17.44 -0.45
N ASP A 37 6.88 -17.48 0.45
CA ASP A 37 6.49 -18.67 1.24
C ASP A 37 5.42 -19.53 0.53
N ASP A 38 4.32 -18.92 0.08
CA ASP A 38 3.25 -19.54 -0.69
C ASP A 38 2.71 -18.57 -1.75
N GLU A 39 3.11 -18.83 -3.00
CA GLU A 39 2.76 -18.01 -4.15
C GLU A 39 1.25 -17.87 -4.33
N GLN A 40 0.52 -18.98 -4.25
CA GLN A 40 -0.91 -19.02 -4.53
C GLN A 40 -1.68 -18.30 -3.43
N PHE A 41 -1.30 -18.52 -2.16
CA PHE A 41 -1.89 -17.82 -1.03
C PHE A 41 -1.76 -16.30 -1.19
N ALA A 42 -0.59 -15.81 -1.59
CA ALA A 42 -0.36 -14.37 -1.77
C ALA A 42 -1.20 -13.79 -2.94
N LEU A 43 -1.36 -14.53 -4.03
CA LEU A 43 -2.23 -14.13 -5.14
C LEU A 43 -3.72 -14.10 -4.73
N ASP A 44 -4.18 -15.11 -4.00
CA ASP A 44 -5.54 -15.17 -3.46
C ASP A 44 -5.80 -14.02 -2.47
N LEU A 45 -4.79 -13.66 -1.68
CA LEU A 45 -4.86 -12.54 -0.73
C LEU A 45 -5.05 -11.19 -1.44
N LEU A 46 -4.47 -10.97 -2.62
CA LEU A 46 -4.64 -9.74 -3.40
C LEU A 46 -6.08 -9.53 -3.86
N GLN A 47 -6.79 -10.63 -4.15
CA GLN A 47 -8.17 -10.62 -4.61
C GLN A 47 -9.19 -10.65 -3.47
N ARG A 48 -8.74 -10.90 -2.24
CA ARG A 48 -9.63 -10.94 -1.08
C ARG A 48 -10.19 -9.55 -0.79
N SER A 49 -11.51 -9.47 -0.69
CA SER A 49 -12.21 -8.28 -0.23
C SER A 49 -12.52 -8.36 1.26
N ASP A 50 -12.60 -7.19 1.90
CA ASP A 50 -12.98 -7.07 3.31
C ASP A 50 -14.14 -6.08 3.46
N ILE A 51 -15.12 -6.45 4.29
CA ILE A 51 -16.28 -5.63 4.61
C ILE A 51 -15.85 -4.32 5.29
N ALA A 52 -14.77 -4.37 6.10
CA ALA A 52 -14.20 -3.19 6.76
C ALA A 52 -13.70 -2.15 5.75
N PHE A 53 -13.35 -2.57 4.54
CA PHE A 53 -12.85 -1.70 3.46
C PHE A 53 -13.86 -1.57 2.31
N LYS A 54 -15.15 -1.55 2.64
CA LYS A 54 -16.25 -1.37 1.67
C LYS A 54 -16.28 -2.44 0.58
N ASN A 55 -15.85 -3.66 0.89
CA ASN A 55 -15.72 -4.78 -0.06
C ASN A 55 -14.74 -4.54 -1.22
N LEU A 56 -13.82 -3.57 -1.11
CA LEU A 56 -12.73 -3.44 -2.06
C LEU A 56 -11.72 -4.57 -1.85
N THR A 57 -11.17 -5.06 -2.94
CA THR A 57 -10.03 -5.98 -2.92
C THR A 57 -8.77 -5.26 -2.44
N LEU A 58 -7.80 -6.02 -1.94
CA LEU A 58 -6.53 -5.47 -1.47
C LEU A 58 -5.80 -4.72 -2.61
N LEU A 59 -5.90 -5.22 -3.84
CA LEU A 59 -5.33 -4.57 -5.02
C LEU A 59 -6.03 -3.25 -5.37
N GLU A 60 -7.36 -3.17 -5.28
CA GLU A 60 -8.11 -1.93 -5.50
C GLU A 60 -7.76 -0.87 -4.46
N LEU A 61 -7.65 -1.26 -3.19
CA LEU A 61 -7.22 -0.35 -2.13
C LEU A 61 -5.81 0.21 -2.37
N ALA A 62 -4.88 -0.64 -2.82
CA ALA A 62 -3.52 -0.22 -3.13
C ALA A 62 -3.47 0.75 -4.33
N LYS A 63 -4.36 0.57 -5.31
CA LYS A 63 -4.50 1.49 -6.47
C LYS A 63 -5.08 2.83 -6.03
N ASP A 64 -6.16 2.82 -5.27
CA ASP A 64 -6.83 4.04 -4.76
C ASP A 64 -5.91 4.88 -3.86
N ALA A 65 -5.07 4.20 -3.05
CA ALA A 65 -4.11 4.85 -2.17
C ALA A 65 -2.77 5.22 -2.85
N GLU A 66 -2.61 4.91 -4.14
CA GLU A 66 -1.36 5.09 -4.89
C GLU A 66 -0.13 4.48 -4.19
N CYS A 67 -0.27 3.27 -3.64
CA CYS A 67 0.79 2.54 -2.94
C CYS A 67 1.85 2.01 -3.93
N LYS A 68 2.73 2.89 -4.41
CA LYS A 68 3.68 2.60 -5.50
C LYS A 68 4.60 1.43 -5.19
N SER A 69 5.09 1.32 -3.96
CA SER A 69 6.03 0.26 -3.57
C SER A 69 5.32 -1.10 -3.53
N PHE A 70 4.10 -1.13 -3.00
CA PHE A 70 3.26 -2.31 -2.99
C PHE A 70 2.89 -2.75 -4.41
N LEU A 71 2.44 -1.82 -5.24
CA LEU A 71 2.04 -2.10 -6.63
C LEU A 71 3.21 -2.59 -7.47
N ALA A 72 4.43 -2.11 -7.20
CA ALA A 72 5.65 -2.56 -7.87
C ALA A 72 6.18 -3.91 -7.35
N SER A 73 5.55 -4.52 -6.34
CA SER A 73 5.98 -5.83 -5.83
C SER A 73 5.82 -6.92 -6.88
N LYS A 74 6.73 -7.90 -6.88
CA LYS A 74 6.72 -9.01 -7.85
C LYS A 74 5.41 -9.79 -7.85
N CYS A 75 4.84 -10.01 -6.66
CA CYS A 75 3.54 -10.66 -6.49
C CYS A 75 2.44 -9.92 -7.26
N VAL A 76 2.33 -8.61 -7.06
CA VAL A 76 1.31 -7.77 -7.72
C VAL A 76 1.55 -7.69 -9.22
N GLN A 77 2.80 -7.51 -9.66
CA GLN A 77 3.10 -7.47 -11.09
C GLN A 77 2.77 -8.79 -11.79
N ARG A 78 3.10 -9.92 -11.18
CA ARG A 78 2.74 -11.24 -11.72
C ARG A 78 1.22 -11.43 -11.80
N HIS A 79 0.51 -11.02 -10.75
CA HIS A 79 -0.95 -11.03 -10.76
C HIS A 79 -1.54 -10.20 -11.91
N LEU A 80 -0.98 -9.02 -12.17
CA LEU A 80 -1.43 -8.12 -13.24
C LEU A 80 -1.06 -8.63 -14.64
N ASP A 81 0.02 -9.39 -14.79
CA ASP A 81 0.41 -10.02 -16.05
C ASP A 81 -0.47 -11.23 -16.39
N ASP A 82 -0.94 -11.95 -15.37
CA ASP A 82 -1.79 -13.15 -15.50
C ASP A 82 -3.30 -12.82 -15.70
N THR A 83 -3.72 -11.56 -15.47
CA THR A 83 -5.13 -11.10 -15.55
C THR A 83 -5.39 -10.25 -16.80
#